data_AF-A0A926TXJ9-F1
#
_entry.id   AF-A0A926TXJ9-F1
#
_cell.length_a   1.000
_cell.length_b   1.000
_cell.length_c   1.000
_cell.angle_alpha   90.00
_cell.angle_beta   90.00
_cell.angle_gamma   90.00
#
_symmetry.space_group_name_H-M   'P 1'
#
loop_
_entity.id
_entity.type
_entity.pdbx_description
1 polymer ?
#
loop_
_entity_poly.entity_id
_entity_poly.type
_entity_poly.pdbx_seq_one_letter_code
_entity_poly.pdbx_strand_id
1 'polypeptide(L)' 'MRSTTPHLLKYNVTPAHPGVLLKIWEPAPMNNQRLKPFLFMINQRLETEDEAQQVLGEYLAAYGQDYAIDRG' A
#
# COMPACT_ATOMS: atom_id res chain seq x y z
N MET A 1 9.08 -23.34 -6.36
CA MET A 1 9.47 -22.78 -5.03
C MET A 1 8.59 -21.58 -4.76
N ARG A 2 7.74 -21.64 -3.73
CA ARG A 2 6.88 -20.51 -3.33
C ARG A 2 7.79 -19.48 -2.65
N SER A 3 7.85 -18.27 -3.19
CA SER A 3 8.62 -17.17 -2.60
C SER A 3 8.02 -16.85 -1.23
N THR A 4 8.80 -17.04 -0.16
CA THR A 4 8.45 -16.74 1.23
C THR A 4 8.75 -15.29 1.58
N THR A 5 8.64 -14.37 0.62
CA THR A 5 8.78 -12.95 0.94
C THR A 5 7.51 -12.56 1.69
N PRO A 6 7.58 -12.07 2.95
CA PRO A 6 6.41 -11.57 3.63
C PRO A 6 5.78 -10.52 2.72
N HIS A 7 4.50 -10.71 2.40
CA HIS A 7 3.72 -9.79 1.59
C HIS A 7 3.63 -8.47 2.36
N LEU A 8 4.62 -7.60 2.25
CA LEU A 8 4.71 -6.40 3.08
C LEU A 8 3.94 -5.27 2.40
N LEU A 9 2.83 -4.85 3.00
CA LEU A 9 2.12 -3.64 2.59
C LEU A 9 2.77 -2.46 3.29
N LYS A 10 3.27 -1.52 2.50
CA LYS A 10 3.83 -0.26 2.98
C LYS A 10 2.89 0.88 2.62
N TYR A 11 2.76 1.88 3.49
CA TYR A 11 2.01 3.09 3.16
C TYR A 11 2.72 4.34 3.68
N ASN A 12 2.31 5.50 3.17
CA ASN A 12 2.79 6.80 3.61
C ASN A 12 1.71 7.86 3.34
N VAL A 13 1.44 8.71 4.32
CA VAL A 13 0.61 9.92 4.15
C VAL A 13 1.52 11.13 4.19
N THR A 14 1.56 11.89 3.10
CA THR A 14 2.37 13.10 2.97
C THR A 14 1.50 14.33 2.72
N PRO A 15 1.82 15.51 3.28
CA PRO A 15 1.17 16.76 2.90
C PRO A 15 1.34 17.05 1.40
N ALA A 16 0.28 17.45 0.71
CA ALA A 16 0.34 17.78 -0.72
C ALA A 16 -0.67 18.88 -1.05
N HIS A 17 -0.25 20.08 -1.44
CA HIS A 17 -1.19 21.21 -1.65
C HIS A 17 -1.98 21.13 -2.97
N PRO A 18 -3.33 21.19 -2.96
CA PRO A 18 -4.22 21.19 -1.79
C PRO A 18 -4.39 19.78 -1.19
N GLY A 19 -4.42 19.68 0.15
CA GLY A 19 -4.69 18.46 0.92
C GLY A 19 -3.48 17.58 1.29
N VAL A 20 -3.68 16.27 1.21
CA VAL A 20 -2.69 15.22 1.50
C VAL A 20 -2.64 14.17 0.39
N LEU A 21 -1.57 13.39 0.37
CA LEU A 21 -1.34 12.29 -0.56
C LEU A 21 -1.06 11.03 0.23
N LEU A 22 -1.99 10.08 0.15
CA LEU A 22 -1.84 8.71 0.62
C LEU A 22 -1.18 7.87 -0.48
N LYS A 23 -0.07 7.23 -0.16
CA LYS A 23 0.63 6.28 -1.01
C LYS A 23 0.57 4.91 -0.37
N ILE A 24 0.14 3.90 -1.12
CA ILE A 24 0.15 2.51 -0.68
C ILE A 24 0.98 1.70 -1.69
N TRP A 25 1.92 0.91 -1.18
CA TRP A 25 2.75 0.00 -1.95
C TRP A 25 2.40 -1.43 -1.60
N GLU A 26 1.95 -2.19 -2.60
CA GLU A 26 1.62 -3.61 -2.45
C GLU A 26 2.46 -4.47 -3.39
N PRO A 27 2.85 -5.70 -3.00
CA PRO A 27 3.59 -6.60 -3.87
C PRO A 27 2.71 -7.14 -5.00
N ALA A 28 3.20 -7.01 -6.23
CA ALA A 28 2.62 -7.59 -7.42
C ALA A 28 2.93 -9.10 -7.51
N PRO A 29 1.99 -9.93 -7.98
CA PRO A 29 2.22 -11.36 -8.18
C PRO A 29 3.38 -11.60 -9.16
N MET A 30 4.31 -12.46 -8.75
CA MET A 30 5.37 -12.97 -9.62
C MET A 30 4.78 -13.99 -10.60
N ASN A 31 5.25 -13.97 -11.85
CA ASN A 31 4.90 -14.98 -12.85
C ASN A 31 6.18 -15.54 -13.50
N ASN A 32 6.06 -16.53 -14.37
CA ASN A 32 7.22 -17.17 -15.03
C ASN A 32 8.09 -16.20 -15.86
N GLN A 33 7.61 -14.99 -16.13
CA GLN A 33 8.36 -13.92 -16.81
C GLN A 33 8.86 -12.83 -15.85
N ARG A 34 8.41 -12.83 -14.59
CA ARG A 34 8.67 -11.78 -13.60
C ARG A 34 9.14 -12.40 -12.27
N LEU A 35 10.45 -12.48 -12.13
CA LEU A 35 11.14 -13.16 -11.01
C LEU A 35 11.26 -12.31 -9.73
N LYS A 36 10.86 -11.03 -9.75
CA LYS A 36 10.91 -10.13 -8.59
C LYS A 36 9.54 -9.46 -8.40
N PRO A 37 9.09 -9.26 -7.14
CA PRO A 37 7.86 -8.52 -6.87
C PRO A 37 8.10 -7.05 -7.23
N PHE A 38 7.22 -6.49 -8.06
CA PHE A 38 7.11 -5.04 -8.18
C PHE A 38 6.20 -4.52 -7.08
N LEU A 39 6.41 -3.29 -6.62
CA LEU A 39 5.45 -2.62 -5.76
C LEU A 39 4.45 -1.89 -6.66
N PHE A 40 3.18 -2.32 -6.68
CA PHE A 40 2.11 -1.45 -7.19
C PHE A 40 1.98 -0.27 -6.23
N MET A 41 2.09 0.95 -6.75
CA MET A 41 1.94 2.17 -5.96
C MET A 41 0.59 2.79 -6.27
N ILE A 42 -0.30 2.78 -5.29
CA ILE A 42 -1.58 3.49 -5.33
C ILE A 42 -1.33 4.88 -4.76
N ASN A 43 -1.69 5.92 -5.51
CA ASN A 43 -1.61 7.31 -5.08
C ASN A 43 -3.03 7.87 -4.98
N GLN A 44 -3.49 8.17 -3.77
CA GLN A 44 -4.77 8.84 -3.53
C GLN A 44 -4.55 10.23 -2.96
N ARG A 45 -5.11 11.23 -3.65
CA ARG A 45 -5.12 12.61 -3.19
C ARG A 45 -6.42 12.86 -2.44
N LEU A 46 -6.29 13.32 -1.21
CA LEU A 46 -7.38 13.48 -0.26
C LEU A 46 -7.34 14.88 0.34
N GLU A 47 -8.46 15.37 0.85
CA GLU A 47 -8.57 16.75 1.33
C GLU A 47 -7.91 16.93 2.69
N THR A 48 -7.98 15.90 3.54
CA THR A 48 -7.49 15.94 4.92
C THR A 48 -6.73 14.67 5.31
N GLU A 49 -5.92 14.79 6.36
CA GLU A 49 -5.24 13.63 6.95
C GLU A 49 -6.22 12.63 7.56
N ASP A 50 -7.31 13.10 8.17
CA ASP A 50 -8.37 12.24 8.73
C ASP A 50 -9.01 11.36 7.65
N GLU A 51 -9.30 11.94 6.49
CA GLU A 51 -9.81 11.19 5.32
C GLU A 51 -8.78 10.14 4.85
N ALA A 52 -7.49 10.49 4.83
CA ALA A 52 -6.43 9.54 4.51
C ALA A 52 -6.34 8.38 5.50
N GLN A 53 -6.52 8.63 6.79
CA GLN A 53 -6.56 7.58 7.80
C GLN A 53 -7.80 6.69 7.66
N GLN A 54 -8.97 7.26 7.34
CA GLN A 54 -10.18 6.48 7.11
C GLN A 54 -10.01 5.56 5.90
N VAL A 55 -9.59 6.11 4.75
CA VAL A 55 -9.34 5.33 3.52
C VAL A 55 -8.29 4.25 3.77
N LEU A 56 -7.20 4.57 4.47
CA LEU A 56 -6.18 3.60 4.82
C LEU A 56 -6.76 2.49 5.71
N GLY A 57 -7.59 2.84 6.70
CA GLY A 57 -8.27 1.88 7.57
C GLY A 57 -9.17 0.93 6.80
N GLU A 58 -9.98 1.46 5.86
CA GLU A 58 -10.83 0.67 4.98
C GLU A 58 -10.00 -0.25 4.06
N TYR A 59 -8.90 0.26 3.51
CA TYR A 59 -7.98 -0.51 2.68
C TYR A 59 -7.36 -1.67 3.46
N LEU A 60 -6.86 -1.41 4.67
CA LEU A 60 -6.26 -2.43 5.53
C LEU A 60 -7.29 -3.44 6.03
N ALA A 61 -8.54 -3.03 6.28
CA ALA A 61 -9.62 -3.95 6.63
C ALA A 61 -9.97 -4.89 5.47
N ALA A 62 -9.99 -4.37 4.23
CA ALA A 62 -10.32 -5.14 3.05
C ALA A 62 -9.20 -6.07 2.57
N TYR A 63 -7.94 -5.60 2.62
CA TYR A 63 -6.81 -6.28 1.99
C TYR A 63 -5.68 -6.62 2.97
N GLY A 64 -5.59 -5.96 4.12
CA GLY A 64 -4.45 -6.08 5.04
C GLY A 64 -4.28 -7.45 5.68
N GLN A 65 -5.30 -8.33 5.66
CA GLN A 65 -5.17 -9.72 6.12
C GLN A 65 -4.24 -10.57 5.23
N ASP A 66 -4.06 -10.17 3.98
CA ASP A 66 -3.19 -10.85 3.01
C ASP A 66 -1.72 -10.39 3.11
N TYR A 67 -1.44 -9.39 3.96
CA TYR A 67 -0.14 -8.71 4.04
C TYR A 67 0.38 -8.56 5.49
N ALA A 68 1.69 -8.67 5.67
CA ALA A 68 2.36 -8.09 6.83
C ALA A 68 2.35 -6.56 6.67
N ILE A 69 2.00 -5.80 7.71
CA ILE A 69 1.87 -4.33 7.62
C ILE A 69 3.17 -3.68 8.12
N ASP A 70 3.81 -2.86 7.27
CA ASP A 70 4.95 -2.01 7.65
C ASP A 70 4.53 -0.55 7.71
N ARG A 71 4.66 0.04 8.90
CA ARG A 71 4.38 1.45 9.14
C ARG A 71 5.70 2.20 8.97
N GLY A 72 5.93 2.66 7.74
CA GLY A 72 7.17 3.33 7.33
C GLY A 72 7.46 4.64 8.05
#